data_AF-A0A7C1H5I7-F1
#
_entry.id   AF-A0A7C1H5I7-F1
#
_cell.length_a   1.000
_cell.length_b   1.000
_cell.length_c   1.000
_cell.angle_alpha   90.00
_cell.angle_beta   90.00
_cell.angle_gamma   90.00
#
_symmetry.space_group_name_H-M   'P 1'
#
loop_
_entity.id
_entity.type
_entity.pdbx_description
1 polymer ?
#
loop_
_entity_poly.entity_id
_entity_poly.type
_entity_poly.pdbx_seq_one_letter_code
_entity_poly.pdbx_strand_id
1 'polypeptide(L)'
;MKKAGFIILWAFVSSGLCAAPVIYQAENGVLNGTYVSTALAGYQGTGYVDGFDNSGDYCRVTVNVPSAGMYDITLGYASTMGGKVNDLYVNGVFQAGVSFPASSGFTSTAAGMVPLNAGNNTLRIQHNWGWFYLDWFGVEPAELPVLDVADSLVNANSTDATKCLMTYLASNYGVKTISGQDTAGSSQWIYDNTGKYPALCGFDMMDYSPSRVAYGAADPMQVEQAIAWYQNGGIVQFQWHWNAPSGLIDSGDCPWWRGFYTSCTTFDVEYAMNNPSSQEYQDIIRDIDAIAYQLTRLRDVGVPVLWRPLHEAQGAWFWWGAKGAGPCMQLYHLMFDRMTNHHGLNNLIWVWTTQGNEAAAAWYPGHAYVDAVGADIYLAGRNYSPSTAYFYNIVNLVDGQKLVALTENGVIPDPDLMQDQEAHWSWFMTWNGYQNNPEQNELSHVQYVYNHNYVITRDALGDIYNCVQETPTLTATRTRTPTFTRTVSPTFTRTRTETPTFTRTSTATPTFTATGTPASTYTRTQTPTPTFTRTSTATPTFTSTPESTHTNTPDISATSTFTLTIAETATPSFSATAGSSATRTGTPAF
;
A
#
# COMPACT_ATOMS: atom_id res chain seq x y z
N MET A 1 -43.32 20.98 39.61
CA MET A 1 -41.90 20.80 39.98
C MET A 1 -41.23 19.90 38.96
N LYS A 2 -40.21 20.38 38.25
CA LYS A 2 -39.21 19.57 37.53
C LYS A 2 -37.87 20.32 37.67
N LYS A 3 -36.81 19.64 38.12
CA LYS A 3 -35.47 20.25 38.22
C LYS A 3 -34.77 20.06 36.87
N ALA A 4 -34.25 21.13 36.29
CA ALA A 4 -33.25 21.02 35.23
C ALA A 4 -31.87 20.87 35.89
N GLY A 5 -31.15 19.79 35.57
CA GLY A 5 -29.76 19.62 35.98
C GLY A 5 -28.84 20.15 34.89
N PHE A 6 -28.03 21.16 35.19
CA PHE A 6 -26.90 21.51 34.34
C PHE A 6 -25.76 20.51 34.60
N ILE A 7 -25.39 19.73 33.58
CA ILE A 7 -24.14 18.97 33.59
C ILE A 7 -23.05 19.93 33.11
N ILE A 8 -22.13 20.28 33.99
CA ILE A 8 -20.93 21.06 33.62
C ILE A 8 -19.89 20.06 33.14
N LEU A 9 -19.68 20.00 31.83
CA LEU A 9 -18.65 19.16 31.23
C LEU A 9 -17.27 19.81 31.49
N TRP A 10 -16.50 19.23 32.41
CA TRP A 10 -15.11 19.64 32.63
C TRP A 10 -14.23 19.02 31.54
N ALA A 11 -13.94 19.82 30.50
CA ALA A 11 -12.92 19.49 29.51
C ALA A 11 -11.54 19.57 30.17
N PHE A 12 -11.06 18.44 30.71
CA PHE A 12 -9.66 18.28 31.06
C PHE A 12 -8.83 18.22 29.78
N VAL A 13 -8.27 19.36 29.37
CA VAL A 13 -7.15 19.37 28.43
C VAL A 13 -5.93 18.89 29.20
N SER A 14 -5.73 17.58 29.25
CA SER A 14 -4.47 16.99 29.66
C SER A 14 -3.44 17.29 28.57
N SER A 15 -2.71 18.40 28.72
CA SER A 15 -1.47 18.63 27.99
C SER A 15 -0.45 17.57 28.45
N GLY A 16 -0.47 16.41 27.81
CA GLY A 16 0.53 15.38 28.01
C GLY A 16 1.91 15.97 27.72
N LEU A 17 2.77 16.02 28.74
CA LEU A 17 4.19 16.13 28.48
C LEU A 17 4.66 14.73 28.12
N CYS A 18 4.81 14.47 26.82
CA CYS A 18 5.54 13.30 26.33
C CYS A 18 6.90 13.29 27.05
N ALA A 19 7.15 12.22 27.81
CA ALA A 19 8.39 12.09 28.56
C ALA A 19 9.49 11.70 27.57
N ALA A 20 10.49 12.57 27.40
CA ALA A 20 11.53 12.38 26.40
C ALA A 20 12.18 10.97 26.49
N PRO A 21 12.53 10.35 25.34
CA PRO A 21 12.99 8.97 25.28
C PRO A 21 14.07 8.60 26.29
N VAL A 22 13.90 7.44 26.93
CA VAL A 22 14.97 6.83 27.73
C VAL A 22 16.00 6.24 26.77
N ILE A 23 17.21 6.82 26.76
CA ILE A 23 18.29 6.46 25.83
C ILE A 23 19.16 5.34 26.41
N TYR A 24 19.23 4.22 25.70
CA TYR A 24 20.10 3.07 25.96
C TYR A 24 21.21 3.04 24.91
N GLN A 25 22.42 3.40 25.34
CA GLN A 25 23.61 3.50 24.48
C GLN A 25 24.01 2.11 23.94
N ALA A 26 24.19 1.98 22.62
CA ALA A 26 24.26 0.68 21.96
C ALA A 26 25.60 -0.05 22.19
N GLU A 27 26.67 0.69 22.45
CA GLU A 27 28.01 0.17 22.75
C GLU A 27 28.09 -0.49 24.15
N ASN A 28 27.08 -0.27 24.99
CA ASN A 28 26.86 -0.97 26.27
C ASN A 28 25.99 -2.25 26.11
N GLY A 29 25.59 -2.60 24.89
CA GLY A 29 24.77 -3.78 24.58
C GLY A 29 25.56 -5.10 24.52
N VAL A 30 24.83 -6.20 24.34
CA VAL A 30 25.40 -7.50 23.95
C VAL A 30 25.63 -7.50 22.45
N LEU A 31 26.89 -7.65 22.05
CA LEU A 31 27.33 -7.63 20.66
C LEU A 31 27.60 -9.05 20.13
N ASN A 32 27.32 -9.28 18.85
CA ASN A 32 27.62 -10.53 18.15
C ASN A 32 28.02 -10.20 16.71
N GLY A 33 29.21 -10.61 16.27
CA GLY A 33 29.84 -10.16 15.01
C GLY A 33 30.31 -8.70 15.07
N THR A 34 29.40 -7.80 15.44
CA THR A 34 29.60 -6.37 15.67
C THR A 34 30.60 -6.04 16.79
N TYR A 35 31.19 -4.84 16.74
CA TYR A 35 32.15 -4.32 17.71
C TYR A 35 31.91 -2.82 18.01
N VAL A 36 32.55 -2.30 19.07
CA VAL A 36 32.49 -0.87 19.43
C VAL A 36 33.54 -0.07 18.65
N SER A 37 33.13 1.06 18.10
CA SER A 37 33.96 1.98 17.32
C SER A 37 33.78 3.43 17.81
N THR A 38 34.76 4.27 17.49
CA THR A 38 34.78 5.72 17.78
C THR A 38 35.32 6.54 16.59
N ALA A 39 35.41 5.92 15.41
CA ALA A 39 36.08 6.50 14.25
C ALA A 39 35.27 7.61 13.56
N LEU A 40 33.95 7.44 13.44
CA LEU A 40 33.03 8.49 13.02
C LEU A 40 32.71 9.40 14.22
N ALA A 41 32.83 10.71 14.06
CA ALA A 41 32.49 11.66 15.13
C ALA A 41 30.97 11.96 15.18
N GLY A 42 30.46 12.26 16.39
CA GLY A 42 29.08 12.71 16.61
C GLY A 42 28.15 11.73 17.32
N TYR A 43 28.67 10.57 17.74
CA TYR A 43 27.96 9.59 18.58
C TYR A 43 27.65 10.13 19.99
N GLN A 44 26.73 9.47 20.70
CA GLN A 44 26.46 9.69 22.12
C GLN A 44 27.23 8.69 23.01
N GLY A 45 27.20 8.90 24.33
CA GLY A 45 27.85 7.98 25.27
C GLY A 45 29.38 7.94 25.12
N THR A 46 29.93 6.77 24.81
CA THR A 46 31.38 6.51 24.74
C THR A 46 31.87 6.03 23.38
N GLY A 47 30.96 5.57 22.52
CA GLY A 47 31.22 5.10 21.16
C GLY A 47 29.92 4.63 20.52
N TYR A 48 30.03 3.98 19.36
CA TYR A 48 28.89 3.41 18.63
C TYR A 48 29.21 1.96 18.22
N VAL A 49 28.21 1.23 17.75
CA VAL A 49 28.36 -0.15 17.25
C VAL A 49 28.52 -0.17 15.74
N ASP A 50 29.50 -0.95 15.29
CA ASP A 50 29.99 -1.12 13.92
C ASP A 50 30.13 -2.63 13.61
N GLY A 51 30.40 -2.99 12.34
CA GLY A 51 30.58 -4.39 11.94
C GLY A 51 29.29 -5.21 11.81
N PHE A 52 28.23 -4.60 11.29
CA PHE A 52 27.05 -5.33 10.81
C PHE A 52 27.34 -5.79 9.37
N ASP A 53 28.14 -6.83 9.19
CA ASP A 53 28.72 -7.18 7.88
C ASP A 53 28.23 -8.53 7.34
N ASN A 54 27.69 -9.40 8.21
CA ASN A 54 27.31 -10.79 7.92
C ASN A 54 25.93 -11.15 8.50
N SER A 55 25.28 -12.14 7.87
CA SER A 55 24.04 -12.74 8.40
C SER A 55 24.28 -13.36 9.78
N GLY A 56 23.56 -12.86 10.79
CA GLY A 56 23.69 -13.25 12.19
C GLY A 56 24.28 -12.15 13.08
N ASP A 57 24.96 -11.15 12.52
CA ASP A 57 25.56 -10.05 13.29
C ASP A 57 24.46 -9.19 13.95
N TYR A 58 24.62 -8.84 15.24
CA TYR A 58 23.64 -8.05 15.98
C TYR A 58 24.19 -7.23 17.15
N CYS A 59 23.49 -6.14 17.46
CA CYS A 59 23.54 -5.43 18.75
C CYS A 59 22.23 -5.65 19.50
N ARG A 60 22.28 -6.03 20.78
CA ARG A 60 21.11 -6.18 21.66
C ARG A 60 21.29 -5.48 23.00
N VAL A 61 20.46 -4.48 23.28
CA VAL A 61 20.36 -3.85 24.60
C VAL A 61 19.28 -4.51 25.46
N THR A 62 19.44 -4.45 26.78
CA THR A 62 18.38 -4.75 27.75
C THR A 62 17.77 -3.43 28.21
N VAL A 63 16.48 -3.23 27.97
CA VAL A 63 15.74 -2.04 28.38
C VAL A 63 14.84 -2.36 29.58
N ASN A 64 14.57 -1.37 30.44
CA ASN A 64 13.68 -1.53 31.59
C ASN A 64 12.55 -0.50 31.53
N VAL A 65 11.31 -0.97 31.51
CA VAL A 65 10.12 -0.10 31.46
C VAL A 65 9.21 -0.31 32.68
N PRO A 66 8.54 0.74 33.20
CA PRO A 66 7.83 0.68 34.47
C PRO A 66 6.51 -0.11 34.43
N SER A 67 5.97 -0.33 33.23
CA SER A 67 4.67 -0.95 32.96
C SER A 67 4.74 -1.79 31.69
N ALA A 68 3.82 -2.75 31.53
CA ALA A 68 3.60 -3.36 30.23
C ALA A 68 2.78 -2.41 29.34
N GLY A 69 2.96 -2.50 28.03
CA GLY A 69 2.23 -1.69 27.04
C GLY A 69 3.01 -1.51 25.75
N MET A 70 2.51 -0.61 24.89
CA MET A 70 3.16 -0.22 23.64
C MET A 70 4.15 0.92 23.86
N TYR A 71 5.30 0.84 23.20
CA TYR A 71 6.39 1.81 23.28
C TYR A 71 6.93 2.12 21.88
N ASP A 72 7.18 3.40 21.62
CA ASP A 72 7.83 3.84 20.40
C ASP A 72 9.35 3.69 20.53
N ILE A 73 9.96 3.11 19.49
CA ILE A 73 11.41 2.90 19.42
C ILE A 73 12.01 3.88 18.41
N THR A 74 12.94 4.71 18.86
CA THR A 74 13.79 5.54 18.01
C THR A 74 15.21 4.98 18.05
N LEU A 75 15.93 4.99 16.93
CA LEU A 75 17.34 4.57 16.87
C LEU A 75 18.22 5.75 16.46
N GLY A 76 19.26 6.00 17.25
CA GLY A 76 20.41 6.80 16.82
C GLY A 76 21.27 5.97 15.89
N TYR A 77 21.61 6.50 14.72
CA TYR A 77 22.36 5.76 13.69
C TYR A 77 23.14 6.70 12.76
N ALA A 78 24.05 6.14 11.97
CA ALA A 78 24.57 6.78 10.78
C ALA A 78 24.67 5.78 9.61
N SER A 79 24.28 6.18 8.41
CA SER A 79 24.35 5.33 7.21
C SER A 79 25.07 6.06 6.06
N THR A 80 26.39 6.16 6.20
CA THR A 80 27.30 6.87 5.29
C THR A 80 27.47 6.20 3.93
N MET A 81 27.10 4.92 3.82
CA MET A 81 27.25 4.07 2.63
C MET A 81 25.94 3.96 1.83
N GLY A 82 25.13 5.02 1.84
CA GLY A 82 23.76 5.03 1.30
C GLY A 82 22.77 4.29 2.21
N GLY A 83 21.47 4.36 1.92
CA GLY A 83 20.42 3.79 2.78
C GLY A 83 20.53 2.26 2.98
N LYS A 84 20.00 1.77 4.10
CA LYS A 84 19.98 0.35 4.51
C LYS A 84 18.64 -0.02 5.15
N VAL A 85 18.39 -1.33 5.25
CA VAL A 85 17.31 -1.90 6.08
C VAL A 85 17.94 -2.93 7.03
N ASN A 86 17.63 -2.88 8.32
CA ASN A 86 18.09 -3.86 9.32
C ASN A 86 16.98 -4.19 10.33
N ASP A 87 16.99 -5.40 10.88
CA ASP A 87 15.81 -6.01 11.48
C ASP A 87 15.70 -5.73 12.99
N LEU A 88 14.57 -5.16 13.42
CA LEU A 88 14.22 -5.02 14.82
C LEU A 88 13.59 -6.31 15.36
N TYR A 89 14.16 -6.81 16.45
CA TYR A 89 13.59 -7.87 17.28
C TYR A 89 13.37 -7.37 18.70
N VAL A 90 12.26 -7.78 19.30
CA VAL A 90 11.88 -7.50 20.68
C VAL A 90 11.68 -8.82 21.41
N ASN A 91 12.39 -9.03 22.51
CA ASN A 91 12.37 -10.28 23.29
C ASN A 91 12.65 -11.56 22.45
N GLY A 92 13.39 -11.41 21.35
CA GLY A 92 13.70 -12.48 20.39
C GLY A 92 12.70 -12.62 19.23
N VAL A 93 11.55 -11.95 19.31
CA VAL A 93 10.48 -11.94 18.30
C VAL A 93 10.72 -10.83 17.29
N PHE A 94 10.68 -11.13 15.98
CA PHE A 94 10.81 -10.12 14.93
C PHE A 94 9.60 -9.17 14.92
N GLN A 95 9.87 -7.87 14.73
CA GLN A 95 8.86 -6.81 14.68
C GLN A 95 8.77 -6.19 13.29
N ALA A 96 9.85 -5.56 12.81
CA ALA A 96 9.91 -4.96 11.48
C ALA A 96 11.35 -4.82 10.95
N GLY A 97 11.50 -4.76 9.62
CA GLY A 97 12.70 -4.25 8.97
C GLY A 97 12.72 -2.71 9.05
N VAL A 98 13.67 -2.16 9.80
CA VAL A 98 13.79 -0.71 10.04
C VAL A 98 14.56 -0.04 8.91
N SER A 99 14.04 1.09 8.42
CA SER A 99 14.72 1.94 7.42
C SER A 99 15.79 2.80 8.08
N PHE A 100 16.99 2.78 7.51
CA PHE A 100 18.11 3.66 7.85
C PHE A 100 18.48 4.48 6.61
N PRO A 101 17.86 5.65 6.39
CA PRO A 101 18.19 6.55 5.28
C PRO A 101 19.68 6.92 5.18
N ALA A 102 20.11 7.34 3.99
CA ALA A 102 21.49 7.79 3.79
C ALA A 102 21.79 9.05 4.64
N SER A 103 22.82 9.01 5.48
CA SER A 103 23.22 10.13 6.33
C SER A 103 24.73 10.37 6.31
N SER A 104 25.15 11.64 6.37
CA SER A 104 26.58 12.02 6.39
C SER A 104 27.21 11.96 7.79
N GLY A 105 26.49 11.44 8.79
CA GLY A 105 26.83 11.47 10.20
C GLY A 105 25.65 10.99 11.06
N PHE A 106 25.79 11.06 12.38
CA PHE A 106 24.76 10.58 13.31
C PHE A 106 23.47 11.41 13.27
N THR A 107 22.35 10.70 13.22
CA THR A 107 20.97 11.21 13.20
C THR A 107 20.05 10.14 13.82
N SER A 108 18.74 10.35 13.83
CA SER A 108 17.76 9.38 14.34
C SER A 108 16.79 8.89 13.26
N THR A 109 16.30 7.65 13.40
CA THR A 109 15.19 7.08 12.61
C THR A 109 14.15 6.44 13.56
N ALA A 110 12.89 6.40 13.14
CA ALA A 110 11.85 5.66 13.85
C ALA A 110 11.94 4.16 13.47
N ALA A 111 11.93 3.29 14.48
CA ALA A 111 12.00 1.84 14.32
C ALA A 111 10.64 1.14 14.53
N GLY A 112 9.58 1.93 14.70
CA GLY A 112 8.21 1.45 14.87
C GLY A 112 7.80 1.28 16.33
N MET A 113 6.50 1.04 16.52
CA MET A 113 5.85 0.89 17.81
C MET A 113 5.83 -0.60 18.21
N VAL A 114 6.27 -0.94 19.41
CA VAL A 114 6.44 -2.34 19.85
C VAL A 114 5.90 -2.63 21.26
N PRO A 115 5.43 -3.85 21.53
CA PRO A 115 5.01 -4.26 22.87
C PRO A 115 6.21 -4.53 23.78
N LEU A 116 6.18 -3.99 24.99
CA LEU A 116 7.14 -4.31 26.05
C LEU A 116 6.43 -4.78 27.32
N ASN A 117 7.01 -5.76 28.00
CA ASN A 117 6.56 -6.24 29.30
C ASN A 117 6.99 -5.29 30.42
N ALA A 118 6.31 -5.31 31.57
CA ALA A 118 6.79 -4.60 32.75
C ALA A 118 8.16 -5.14 33.20
N GLY A 119 9.12 -4.25 33.44
CA GLY A 119 10.49 -4.59 33.80
C GLY A 119 11.40 -4.79 32.59
N ASN A 120 12.25 -5.83 32.63
CA ASN A 120 13.31 -6.04 31.65
C ASN A 120 12.79 -6.65 30.34
N ASN A 121 13.13 -6.01 29.23
CA ASN A 121 12.94 -6.51 27.87
C ASN A 121 14.28 -6.44 27.12
N THR A 122 14.36 -7.06 25.95
CA THR A 122 15.52 -6.90 25.05
C THR A 122 15.08 -6.31 23.71
N LEU A 123 15.80 -5.28 23.26
CA LEU A 123 15.70 -4.75 21.91
C LEU A 123 16.97 -5.16 21.16
N ARG A 124 16.83 -5.66 19.93
CA ARG A 124 17.95 -6.08 19.09
C ARG A 124 17.78 -5.54 17.68
N ILE A 125 18.82 -4.90 17.15
CA ILE A 125 18.98 -4.73 15.69
C ILE A 125 19.91 -5.83 15.20
N GLN A 126 19.47 -6.56 14.18
CA GLN A 126 20.22 -7.63 13.52
C GLN A 126 20.47 -7.26 12.05
N HIS A 127 21.61 -7.69 11.51
CA HIS A 127 21.95 -7.56 10.10
C HIS A 127 20.85 -8.13 9.19
N ASN A 128 20.34 -7.30 8.28
CA ASN A 128 19.60 -7.70 7.09
C ASN A 128 20.37 -7.22 5.84
N TRP A 129 20.45 -5.90 5.61
CA TRP A 129 21.33 -5.31 4.60
C TRP A 129 22.71 -4.92 5.16
N GLY A 130 22.89 -4.86 6.47
CA GLY A 130 24.17 -4.53 7.12
C GLY A 130 24.62 -3.08 6.93
N TRP A 131 25.94 -2.87 6.98
CA TRP A 131 26.68 -1.69 6.52
C TRP A 131 26.13 -0.33 6.98
N PHE A 132 25.93 -0.19 8.29
CA PHE A 132 25.51 1.03 8.99
C PHE A 132 26.10 1.07 10.40
N TYR A 133 26.02 2.22 11.07
CA TYR A 133 26.49 2.44 12.44
C TYR A 133 25.29 2.66 13.38
N LEU A 134 25.29 2.05 14.56
CA LEU A 134 24.22 2.13 15.56
C LEU A 134 24.71 2.80 16.84
N ASP A 135 24.09 3.92 17.23
CA ASP A 135 24.50 4.80 18.32
C ASP A 135 23.76 4.45 19.63
N TRP A 136 22.42 4.45 19.60
CA TRP A 136 21.58 4.18 20.77
C TRP A 136 20.15 3.77 20.41
N PHE A 137 19.44 3.19 21.38
CA PHE A 137 18.01 2.92 21.35
C PHE A 137 17.29 3.89 22.29
N GLY A 138 16.39 4.71 21.77
CA GLY A 138 15.46 5.54 22.52
C GLY A 138 14.14 4.82 22.69
N VAL A 139 13.60 4.82 23.91
CA VAL A 139 12.33 4.16 24.25
C VAL A 139 11.42 5.15 24.99
N GLU A 140 10.22 5.38 24.48
CA GLU A 140 9.17 6.18 25.14
C GLU A 140 7.81 5.47 25.06
N PRO A 141 6.88 5.68 26.04
CA PRO A 141 5.54 5.10 25.96
C PRO A 141 4.78 5.67 24.76
N ALA A 142 4.15 4.79 23.97
CA ALA A 142 3.44 5.18 22.77
C ALA A 142 2.03 5.71 23.07
N GLU A 143 1.54 6.64 22.25
CA GLU A 143 0.11 6.93 22.12
C GLU A 143 -0.43 6.22 20.88
N LEU A 144 -1.43 5.34 21.04
CA LEU A 144 -1.94 4.54 19.92
C LEU A 144 -2.75 5.41 18.93
N PRO A 145 -2.50 5.31 17.62
CA PRO A 145 -3.31 6.00 16.62
C PRO A 145 -4.74 5.47 16.61
N VAL A 146 -5.71 6.38 16.41
CA VAL A 146 -7.13 6.04 16.34
C VAL A 146 -7.44 5.39 14.99
N LEU A 147 -8.10 4.23 15.02
CA LEU A 147 -8.55 3.51 13.83
C LEU A 147 -9.88 4.10 13.30
N ASP A 148 -9.85 5.32 12.77
CA ASP A 148 -11.02 6.09 12.29
C ASP A 148 -11.31 5.80 10.80
N VAL A 149 -11.63 4.53 10.48
CA VAL A 149 -11.86 4.09 9.10
C VAL A 149 -13.28 4.37 8.64
N ALA A 150 -13.42 5.14 7.56
CA ALA A 150 -14.71 5.39 6.92
C ALA A 150 -15.25 4.14 6.19
N ASP A 151 -16.57 3.94 6.24
CA ASP A 151 -17.28 2.90 5.48
C ASP A 151 -17.52 3.27 4.00
N SER A 152 -17.21 4.51 3.61
CA SER A 152 -17.32 5.01 2.25
C SER A 152 -16.13 4.61 1.36
N LEU A 153 -16.42 3.93 0.26
CA LEU A 153 -15.45 3.57 -0.78
C LEU A 153 -15.04 4.79 -1.63
N VAL A 154 -13.81 4.80 -2.15
CA VAL A 154 -13.29 5.84 -3.05
C VAL A 154 -14.10 5.95 -4.35
N ASN A 155 -14.69 4.84 -4.81
CA ASN A 155 -15.67 4.84 -5.88
C ASN A 155 -17.08 5.09 -5.34
N ALA A 156 -17.55 6.34 -5.43
CA ALA A 156 -18.90 6.72 -5.02
C ALA A 156 -20.03 5.96 -5.77
N ASN A 157 -19.74 5.41 -6.96
CA ASN A 157 -20.68 4.63 -7.76
C ASN A 157 -20.68 3.12 -7.42
N SER A 158 -19.94 2.68 -6.39
CA SER A 158 -19.86 1.26 -6.00
C SER A 158 -21.23 0.61 -5.78
N THR A 159 -21.35 -0.69 -6.08
CA THR A 159 -22.59 -1.44 -5.86
C THR A 159 -22.95 -1.49 -4.37
N ASP A 160 -24.22 -1.68 -4.06
CA ASP A 160 -24.69 -1.72 -2.67
C ASP A 160 -24.09 -2.93 -1.92
N ALA A 161 -23.91 -4.08 -2.57
CA ALA A 161 -23.19 -5.22 -2.00
C ALA A 161 -21.72 -4.92 -1.68
N THR A 162 -21.04 -4.11 -2.51
CA THR A 162 -19.65 -3.68 -2.28
C THR A 162 -19.57 -2.67 -1.13
N LYS A 163 -20.51 -1.72 -1.05
CA LYS A 163 -20.64 -0.79 0.09
C LYS A 163 -20.90 -1.56 1.39
N CYS A 164 -21.82 -2.52 1.38
CA CYS A 164 -22.13 -3.33 2.55
C CYS A 164 -20.95 -4.21 3.00
N LEU A 165 -20.16 -4.76 2.08
CA LEU A 165 -18.88 -5.39 2.42
C LEU A 165 -17.93 -4.40 3.10
N MET A 166 -17.77 -3.18 2.57
CA MET A 166 -16.92 -2.15 3.20
C MET A 166 -17.41 -1.75 4.60
N THR A 167 -18.72 -1.53 4.77
CA THR A 167 -19.34 -1.28 6.09
C THR A 167 -19.08 -2.45 7.05
N TYR A 168 -19.18 -3.70 6.60
CA TYR A 168 -18.88 -4.87 7.41
C TYR A 168 -17.40 -4.91 7.83
N LEU A 169 -16.47 -4.70 6.89
CA LEU A 169 -15.03 -4.67 7.16
C LEU A 169 -14.67 -3.57 8.17
N ALA A 170 -15.16 -2.34 7.96
CA ALA A 170 -14.95 -1.22 8.87
C ALA A 170 -15.54 -1.50 10.27
N SER A 171 -16.75 -2.05 10.36
CA SER A 171 -17.40 -2.36 11.64
C SER A 171 -16.73 -3.45 12.49
N ASN A 172 -15.82 -4.25 11.89
CA ASN A 172 -15.05 -5.28 12.58
C ASN A 172 -13.59 -4.88 12.83
N TYR A 173 -13.09 -3.84 12.16
CA TYR A 173 -11.72 -3.35 12.36
C TYR A 173 -11.54 -2.83 13.80
N GLY A 174 -10.42 -3.18 14.44
CA GLY A 174 -10.22 -2.96 15.89
C GLY A 174 -10.96 -3.94 16.82
N VAL A 175 -11.83 -4.84 16.30
CA VAL A 175 -12.70 -5.70 17.12
C VAL A 175 -12.54 -7.20 16.81
N LYS A 176 -12.24 -7.54 15.55
CA LYS A 176 -12.01 -8.90 15.03
C LYS A 176 -10.99 -8.87 13.89
N THR A 177 -10.45 -10.04 13.56
CA THR A 177 -9.76 -10.28 12.29
C THR A 177 -10.52 -11.30 11.45
N ILE A 178 -10.52 -11.13 10.14
CA ILE A 178 -11.16 -12.03 9.18
C ILE A 178 -10.13 -13.07 8.71
N SER A 179 -10.46 -14.35 8.85
CA SER A 179 -9.60 -15.44 8.36
C SER A 179 -9.62 -15.51 6.84
N GLY A 180 -8.44 -15.62 6.24
CA GLY A 180 -8.27 -15.74 4.81
C GLY A 180 -7.19 -16.74 4.43
N GLN A 181 -7.35 -17.31 3.24
CA GLN A 181 -6.47 -18.33 2.68
C GLN A 181 -6.39 -18.15 1.16
N ASP A 182 -5.18 -18.20 0.61
CA ASP A 182 -5.01 -18.27 -0.84
C ASP A 182 -5.46 -19.64 -1.38
N THR A 183 -6.17 -19.63 -2.51
CA THR A 183 -6.84 -20.75 -3.19
C THR A 183 -7.99 -21.44 -2.44
N ALA A 184 -9.02 -21.82 -3.20
CA ALA A 184 -10.11 -22.68 -2.73
C ALA A 184 -9.61 -24.08 -2.31
N GLY A 185 -8.56 -24.60 -2.94
CA GLY A 185 -7.96 -25.90 -2.60
C GLY A 185 -7.30 -25.92 -1.23
N SER A 186 -6.52 -24.88 -0.89
CA SER A 186 -5.95 -24.75 0.46
C SER A 186 -7.05 -24.44 1.50
N SER A 187 -8.08 -23.68 1.11
CA SER A 187 -9.25 -23.42 1.95
C SER A 187 -10.05 -24.69 2.28
N GLN A 188 -10.08 -25.69 1.40
CA GLN A 188 -10.64 -27.02 1.69
C GLN A 188 -9.80 -27.74 2.75
N TRP A 189 -8.47 -27.72 2.64
CA TRP A 189 -7.58 -28.33 3.64
C TRP A 189 -7.78 -27.73 5.03
N ILE A 190 -7.97 -26.39 5.13
CA ILE A 190 -8.33 -25.74 6.41
C ILE A 190 -9.61 -26.36 6.98
N TYR A 191 -10.69 -26.48 6.18
CA TYR A 191 -11.96 -27.05 6.64
C TYR A 191 -11.82 -28.50 7.10
N ASP A 192 -11.14 -29.34 6.32
CA ASP A 192 -10.95 -30.77 6.62
C ASP A 192 -10.18 -30.99 7.93
N ASN A 193 -9.36 -30.01 8.35
CA ASN A 193 -8.51 -30.09 9.54
C ASN A 193 -9.02 -29.29 10.76
N THR A 194 -9.90 -28.32 10.57
CA THR A 194 -10.38 -27.41 11.63
C THR A 194 -11.90 -27.44 11.86
N GLY A 195 -12.67 -27.98 10.91
CA GLY A 195 -14.13 -27.88 10.86
C GLY A 195 -14.67 -26.53 10.37
N LYS A 196 -13.80 -25.62 9.93
CA LYS A 196 -14.11 -24.22 9.58
C LYS A 196 -13.57 -23.85 8.21
N TYR A 197 -14.33 -23.12 7.40
CA TYR A 197 -13.76 -22.46 6.23
C TYR A 197 -13.23 -21.07 6.61
N PRO A 198 -12.13 -20.61 6.00
CA PRO A 198 -11.78 -19.20 6.03
C PRO A 198 -12.93 -18.36 5.50
N ALA A 199 -13.08 -17.15 6.03
CA ALA A 199 -14.10 -16.21 5.57
C ALA A 199 -13.75 -15.64 4.18
N LEU A 200 -12.47 -15.37 3.94
CA LEU A 200 -11.91 -14.82 2.70
C LEU A 200 -11.17 -15.91 1.91
N CYS A 201 -11.29 -15.92 0.59
CA CYS A 201 -10.43 -16.71 -0.29
C CYS A 201 -9.70 -15.81 -1.28
N GLY A 202 -8.39 -16.06 -1.44
CA GLY A 202 -7.54 -15.47 -2.46
C GLY A 202 -7.66 -16.20 -3.79
N PHE A 203 -7.59 -15.43 -4.87
CA PHE A 203 -7.59 -15.86 -6.27
C PHE A 203 -6.63 -14.97 -7.08
N ASP A 204 -6.17 -15.45 -8.24
CA ASP A 204 -5.21 -14.72 -9.07
C ASP A 204 -5.66 -14.60 -10.54
N MET A 205 -5.49 -13.41 -11.10
CA MET A 205 -5.75 -13.11 -12.52
C MET A 205 -4.58 -13.51 -13.46
N MET A 206 -3.46 -14.00 -12.91
CA MET A 206 -2.22 -14.36 -13.62
C MET A 206 -2.42 -15.03 -14.98
N ASP A 207 -3.15 -16.14 -15.05
CA ASP A 207 -3.30 -16.92 -16.29
C ASP A 207 -4.32 -16.33 -17.29
N TYR A 208 -5.09 -15.31 -16.90
CA TYR A 208 -5.86 -14.50 -17.84
C TYR A 208 -5.02 -13.39 -18.51
N SER A 209 -3.76 -13.17 -18.09
CA SER A 209 -2.85 -12.20 -18.73
C SER A 209 -2.66 -12.58 -20.22
N PRO A 210 -2.95 -11.70 -21.20
CA PRO A 210 -2.84 -12.02 -22.62
C PRO A 210 -1.49 -12.59 -23.06
N SER A 211 -0.37 -12.22 -22.42
CA SER A 211 0.94 -12.81 -22.68
C SER A 211 0.99 -14.32 -22.35
N ARG A 212 0.31 -14.78 -21.29
CA ARG A 212 0.24 -16.20 -20.90
C ARG A 212 -0.76 -16.97 -21.75
N VAL A 213 -1.89 -16.35 -22.08
CA VAL A 213 -2.88 -16.91 -23.01
C VAL A 213 -2.26 -17.15 -24.40
N ALA A 214 -1.42 -16.23 -24.89
CA ALA A 214 -0.69 -16.38 -26.16
C ALA A 214 0.31 -17.57 -26.15
N TYR A 215 0.81 -17.95 -24.98
CA TYR A 215 1.69 -19.10 -24.77
C TYR A 215 0.93 -20.41 -24.45
N GLY A 216 -0.41 -20.39 -24.48
CA GLY A 216 -1.24 -21.58 -24.27
C GLY A 216 -1.48 -21.94 -22.81
N ALA A 217 -1.48 -20.96 -21.89
CA ALA A 217 -2.03 -21.16 -20.55
C ALA A 217 -3.47 -21.71 -20.63
N ALA A 218 -3.79 -22.66 -19.77
CA ALA A 218 -5.14 -23.20 -19.65
C ALA A 218 -6.08 -22.19 -18.98
N ASP A 219 -7.39 -22.31 -19.20
CA ASP A 219 -8.37 -21.55 -18.41
C ASP A 219 -8.22 -21.93 -16.92
N PRO A 220 -7.82 -20.99 -16.04
CA PRO A 220 -7.53 -21.30 -14.65
C PRO A 220 -8.79 -21.44 -13.79
N MET A 221 -9.99 -21.18 -14.35
CA MET A 221 -11.29 -21.24 -13.67
C MET A 221 -11.39 -20.42 -12.36
N GLN A 222 -10.57 -19.37 -12.22
CA GLN A 222 -10.48 -18.59 -10.98
C GLN A 222 -11.74 -17.75 -10.75
N VAL A 223 -12.33 -17.19 -11.82
CA VAL A 223 -13.60 -16.46 -11.77
C VAL A 223 -14.74 -17.38 -11.32
N GLU A 224 -14.79 -18.60 -11.85
CA GLU A 224 -15.79 -19.62 -11.51
C GLU A 224 -15.69 -20.05 -10.04
N GLN A 225 -14.47 -20.25 -9.54
CA GLN A 225 -14.22 -20.58 -8.14
C GLN A 225 -14.58 -19.41 -7.20
N ALA A 226 -14.28 -18.17 -7.58
CA ALA A 226 -14.65 -16.98 -6.82
C ALA A 226 -16.18 -16.78 -6.76
N ILE A 227 -16.90 -17.00 -7.87
CA ILE A 227 -18.37 -16.99 -7.90
C ILE A 227 -18.94 -18.07 -6.97
N ALA A 228 -18.39 -19.29 -7.03
CA ALA A 228 -18.81 -20.38 -6.13
C ALA A 228 -18.52 -20.07 -4.66
N TRP A 229 -17.40 -19.39 -4.35
CA TRP A 229 -17.04 -18.98 -2.99
C TRP A 229 -18.00 -17.91 -2.43
N TYR A 230 -18.30 -16.89 -3.22
CA TYR A 230 -19.30 -15.85 -2.90
C TYR A 230 -20.69 -16.44 -2.71
N GLN A 231 -21.11 -17.39 -3.56
CA GLN A 231 -22.38 -18.11 -3.41
C GLN A 231 -22.46 -18.97 -2.12
N ASN A 232 -21.32 -19.28 -1.49
CA ASN A 232 -21.24 -19.93 -0.18
C ASN A 232 -21.03 -18.92 0.97
N GLY A 233 -21.33 -17.63 0.73
CA GLY A 233 -21.27 -16.53 1.69
C GLY A 233 -19.87 -15.96 1.94
N GLY A 234 -18.85 -16.41 1.20
CA GLY A 234 -17.45 -16.02 1.43
C GLY A 234 -17.03 -14.72 0.74
N ILE A 235 -16.03 -14.05 1.32
CA ILE A 235 -15.37 -12.86 0.79
C ILE A 235 -14.36 -13.27 -0.29
N VAL A 236 -14.28 -12.50 -1.38
CA VAL A 236 -13.38 -12.74 -2.53
C VAL A 236 -12.28 -11.67 -2.55
N GLN A 237 -11.02 -12.10 -2.52
CA GLN A 237 -9.86 -11.28 -2.87
C GLN A 237 -9.28 -11.75 -4.21
N PHE A 238 -8.97 -10.81 -5.11
CA PHE A 238 -8.19 -11.06 -6.30
C PHE A 238 -6.91 -10.23 -6.29
N GLN A 239 -5.79 -10.90 -6.59
CA GLN A 239 -4.55 -10.25 -7.00
C GLN A 239 -4.24 -10.56 -8.46
N TRP A 240 -3.12 -10.04 -8.96
CA TRP A 240 -2.67 -10.28 -10.32
C TRP A 240 -1.15 -10.34 -10.39
N HIS A 241 -0.59 -11.55 -10.48
CA HIS A 241 0.78 -11.74 -10.95
C HIS A 241 0.85 -11.44 -12.46
N TRP A 242 0.84 -10.14 -12.80
CA TRP A 242 0.77 -9.65 -14.17
C TRP A 242 2.02 -10.03 -14.95
N ASN A 243 1.92 -11.08 -15.75
CA ASN A 243 2.98 -11.53 -16.63
C ASN A 243 3.18 -10.45 -17.71
N ALA A 244 4.41 -9.93 -17.88
CA ALA A 244 4.64 -8.69 -18.62
C ALA A 244 4.01 -8.70 -20.04
N PRO A 245 3.37 -7.59 -20.48
CA PRO A 245 2.57 -7.58 -21.71
C PRO A 245 3.35 -7.94 -22.98
N SER A 246 4.66 -7.66 -22.99
CA SER A 246 5.63 -8.02 -24.02
C SER A 246 7.04 -8.07 -23.38
N GLY A 247 8.10 -8.28 -24.17
CA GLY A 247 9.48 -8.27 -23.66
C GLY A 247 9.95 -9.50 -22.88
N LEU A 248 9.21 -10.61 -22.90
CA LEU A 248 9.57 -11.84 -22.16
C LEU A 248 10.93 -12.40 -22.60
N ILE A 249 11.78 -12.78 -21.63
CA ILE A 249 13.12 -13.33 -21.90
C ILE A 249 13.06 -14.79 -22.40
N ASP A 250 12.05 -15.54 -21.96
CA ASP A 250 11.68 -16.91 -22.39
C ASP A 250 12.86 -17.86 -22.66
N SER A 251 13.85 -17.85 -21.76
CA SER A 251 15.08 -18.64 -21.89
C SER A 251 15.78 -18.86 -20.55
N GLY A 252 16.53 -19.97 -20.45
CA GLY A 252 17.25 -20.35 -19.23
C GLY A 252 16.34 -20.45 -18.01
N ASP A 253 16.74 -19.81 -16.92
CA ASP A 253 15.99 -19.75 -15.65
C ASP A 253 14.75 -18.82 -15.69
N CYS A 254 14.51 -18.17 -16.84
CA CYS A 254 13.40 -17.26 -17.12
C CYS A 254 12.52 -17.72 -18.31
N PRO A 255 11.85 -18.89 -18.22
CA PRO A 255 10.79 -19.25 -19.16
C PRO A 255 9.61 -18.25 -19.10
N TRP A 256 8.82 -18.13 -20.17
CA TRP A 256 7.73 -17.16 -20.34
C TRP A 256 6.80 -16.98 -19.13
N TRP A 257 6.49 -18.05 -18.39
CA TRP A 257 5.60 -18.04 -17.22
C TRP A 257 6.20 -17.33 -16.00
N ARG A 258 7.50 -17.03 -16.00
CA ARG A 258 8.14 -16.16 -14.99
C ARG A 258 8.08 -14.68 -15.37
N GLY A 259 7.42 -14.32 -16.46
CA GLY A 259 7.42 -12.97 -17.04
C GLY A 259 6.85 -11.84 -16.17
N PHE A 260 6.28 -12.13 -15.00
CA PHE A 260 5.94 -11.11 -14.01
C PHE A 260 7.16 -10.60 -13.22
N TYR A 261 8.23 -11.41 -13.11
CA TYR A 261 9.48 -10.99 -12.46
C TYR A 261 10.30 -10.03 -13.34
N THR A 262 10.82 -8.98 -12.72
CA THR A 262 11.76 -8.01 -13.31
C THR A 262 12.99 -8.67 -13.96
N SER A 263 13.47 -9.78 -13.41
CA SER A 263 14.61 -10.53 -13.95
C SER A 263 14.30 -11.33 -15.21
N CYS A 264 13.02 -11.50 -15.57
CA CYS A 264 12.55 -12.36 -16.66
C CYS A 264 11.82 -11.62 -17.79
N THR A 265 11.88 -10.29 -17.81
CA THR A 265 11.34 -9.44 -18.88
C THR A 265 12.26 -8.25 -19.15
N THR A 266 12.26 -7.76 -20.39
CA THR A 266 12.87 -6.48 -20.79
C THR A 266 11.86 -5.32 -20.84
N PHE A 267 10.61 -5.56 -20.44
CA PHE A 267 9.53 -4.59 -20.49
C PHE A 267 9.79 -3.36 -19.60
N ASP A 268 9.72 -2.17 -20.19
CA ASP A 268 10.05 -0.91 -19.52
C ASP A 268 8.79 -0.09 -19.21
N VAL A 269 8.31 -0.21 -17.97
CA VAL A 269 7.12 0.53 -17.47
C VAL A 269 7.32 2.06 -17.49
N GLU A 270 8.55 2.54 -17.30
CA GLU A 270 8.84 3.98 -17.35
C GLU A 270 8.77 4.49 -18.79
N TYR A 271 9.31 3.74 -19.75
CA TYR A 271 9.13 4.08 -21.15
C TYR A 271 7.65 4.06 -21.56
N ALA A 272 6.91 3.01 -21.18
CA ALA A 272 5.49 2.88 -21.51
C ALA A 272 4.66 4.06 -20.93
N MET A 273 4.77 4.35 -19.63
CA MET A 273 3.98 5.43 -19.00
C MET A 273 4.33 6.83 -19.55
N ASN A 274 5.59 7.07 -19.92
CA ASN A 274 5.99 8.34 -20.52
C ASN A 274 5.64 8.47 -22.02
N ASN A 275 5.22 7.39 -22.69
CA ASN A 275 4.91 7.39 -24.14
C ASN A 275 3.55 6.75 -24.46
N PRO A 276 2.39 7.41 -24.17
CA PRO A 276 1.06 6.82 -24.37
C PRO A 276 0.70 6.37 -25.80
N SER A 277 1.46 6.81 -26.81
CA SER A 277 1.32 6.38 -28.21
C SER A 277 2.23 5.19 -28.60
N SER A 278 2.99 4.62 -27.66
CA SER A 278 3.89 3.48 -27.92
C SER A 278 3.13 2.14 -27.84
N GLN A 279 3.72 1.09 -28.43
CA GLN A 279 3.09 -0.25 -28.41
C GLN A 279 3.03 -0.81 -26.98
N GLU A 280 4.02 -0.51 -26.15
CA GLU A 280 4.13 -0.95 -24.76
C GLU A 280 3.00 -0.37 -23.90
N TYR A 281 2.59 0.88 -24.13
CA TYR A 281 1.41 1.46 -23.49
C TYR A 281 0.11 0.81 -24.01
N GLN A 282 0.00 0.55 -25.31
CA GLN A 282 -1.18 -0.12 -25.87
C GLN A 282 -1.29 -1.59 -25.42
N ASP A 283 -0.16 -2.28 -25.21
CA ASP A 283 -0.09 -3.62 -24.61
C ASP A 283 -0.52 -3.60 -23.13
N ILE A 284 -0.17 -2.56 -22.38
CA ILE A 284 -0.69 -2.32 -21.02
C ILE A 284 -2.21 -2.15 -21.02
N ILE A 285 -2.75 -1.34 -21.92
CA ILE A 285 -4.21 -1.14 -22.05
C ILE A 285 -4.91 -2.44 -22.44
N ARG A 286 -4.37 -3.18 -23.41
CA ARG A 286 -4.85 -4.50 -23.84
C ARG A 286 -4.97 -5.49 -22.67
N ASP A 287 -3.97 -5.54 -21.81
CA ASP A 287 -3.95 -6.44 -20.65
C ASP A 287 -4.91 -6.00 -19.55
N ILE A 288 -4.95 -4.70 -19.23
CA ILE A 288 -5.93 -4.14 -18.27
C ILE A 288 -7.36 -4.40 -18.76
N ASP A 289 -7.64 -4.23 -20.06
CA ASP A 289 -8.95 -4.49 -20.65
C ASP A 289 -9.33 -5.99 -20.59
N ALA A 290 -8.36 -6.89 -20.77
CA ALA A 290 -8.57 -8.33 -20.65
C ALA A 290 -8.92 -8.77 -19.22
N ILE A 291 -8.29 -8.17 -18.21
CA ILE A 291 -8.63 -8.44 -16.80
C ILE A 291 -9.92 -7.72 -16.38
N ALA A 292 -10.17 -6.51 -16.91
CA ALA A 292 -11.42 -5.80 -16.67
C ALA A 292 -12.65 -6.56 -17.20
N TYR A 293 -12.50 -7.37 -18.26
CA TYR A 293 -13.51 -8.33 -18.69
C TYR A 293 -13.76 -9.42 -17.64
N GLN A 294 -12.72 -10.00 -17.02
CA GLN A 294 -12.90 -11.01 -15.96
C GLN A 294 -13.55 -10.41 -14.70
N LEU A 295 -13.13 -9.21 -14.29
CA LEU A 295 -13.77 -8.46 -13.20
C LEU A 295 -15.22 -8.06 -13.53
N THR A 296 -15.54 -7.81 -14.80
CA THR A 296 -16.91 -7.57 -15.28
C THR A 296 -17.79 -8.81 -15.10
N ARG A 297 -17.27 -10.02 -15.35
CA ARG A 297 -18.03 -11.27 -15.12
C ARG A 297 -18.40 -11.46 -13.65
N LEU A 298 -17.57 -10.97 -12.72
CA LEU A 298 -17.85 -10.95 -11.28
C LEU A 298 -18.89 -9.87 -10.93
N ARG A 299 -18.74 -8.65 -11.47
CA ARG A 299 -19.68 -7.54 -11.30
C ARG A 299 -21.10 -7.92 -11.74
N ASP A 300 -21.23 -8.53 -12.91
CA ASP A 300 -22.51 -8.79 -13.55
C ASP A 300 -23.30 -9.93 -12.87
N VAL A 301 -22.67 -10.71 -11.98
CA VAL A 301 -23.34 -11.64 -11.04
C VAL A 301 -23.33 -11.14 -9.59
N GLY A 302 -22.95 -9.88 -9.36
CA GLY A 302 -23.06 -9.17 -8.08
C GLY A 302 -21.95 -9.42 -7.06
N VAL A 303 -20.82 -10.04 -7.45
CA VAL A 303 -19.70 -10.36 -6.54
C VAL A 303 -18.85 -9.12 -6.25
N PRO A 304 -18.75 -8.66 -4.98
CA PRO A 304 -17.74 -7.67 -4.59
C PRO A 304 -16.34 -8.31 -4.53
N VAL A 305 -15.31 -7.54 -4.86
CA VAL A 305 -13.92 -8.02 -4.94
C VAL A 305 -12.99 -7.08 -4.18
N LEU A 306 -12.25 -7.62 -3.21
CA LEU A 306 -11.03 -6.98 -2.71
C LEU A 306 -9.98 -7.09 -3.80
N TRP A 307 -9.74 -6.00 -4.52
CA TRP A 307 -8.89 -5.95 -5.72
C TRP A 307 -7.51 -5.41 -5.35
N ARG A 308 -6.49 -6.28 -5.44
CA ARG A 308 -5.12 -6.01 -5.01
C ARG A 308 -4.13 -6.10 -6.18
N PRO A 309 -4.15 -5.15 -7.12
CA PRO A 309 -3.24 -5.11 -8.25
C PRO A 309 -1.88 -4.54 -7.86
N LEU A 310 -0.86 -4.81 -8.68
CA LEU A 310 0.49 -4.25 -8.56
C LEU A 310 1.10 -4.48 -7.16
N HIS A 311 0.85 -5.65 -6.56
CA HIS A 311 1.29 -5.99 -5.21
C HIS A 311 2.82 -5.99 -5.07
N GLU A 312 3.31 -5.87 -3.84
CA GLU A 312 4.72 -5.82 -3.46
C GLU A 312 5.62 -4.80 -4.20
N ALA A 313 5.04 -3.80 -4.90
CA ALA A 313 5.75 -2.94 -5.85
C ALA A 313 7.08 -2.34 -5.35
N GLN A 314 7.14 -1.91 -4.08
CA GLN A 314 8.34 -1.35 -3.46
C GLN A 314 9.53 -2.34 -3.41
N GLY A 315 9.27 -3.64 -3.46
CA GLY A 315 10.30 -4.68 -3.55
C GLY A 315 11.00 -4.75 -4.93
N ALA A 316 10.39 -4.17 -5.97
CA ALA A 316 10.91 -4.08 -7.34
C ALA A 316 11.27 -5.42 -8.04
N TRP A 317 11.01 -6.58 -7.41
CA TRP A 317 11.17 -7.90 -8.02
C TRP A 317 10.12 -8.22 -9.09
N PHE A 318 8.99 -7.50 -9.10
CA PHE A 318 8.03 -7.49 -10.19
C PHE A 318 8.17 -6.26 -11.08
N TRP A 319 7.92 -6.41 -12.40
CA TRP A 319 8.27 -5.40 -13.40
C TRP A 319 7.57 -4.04 -13.19
N TRP A 320 6.38 -4.02 -12.58
CA TRP A 320 5.64 -2.79 -12.27
C TRP A 320 6.32 -1.94 -11.18
N GLY A 321 7.20 -2.54 -10.37
CA GLY A 321 8.06 -1.84 -9.40
C GLY A 321 9.48 -1.56 -9.91
N ALA A 322 9.91 -2.17 -11.01
CA ALA A 322 11.29 -2.17 -11.49
C ALA A 322 11.90 -0.78 -11.77
N LYS A 323 11.06 0.24 -12.01
CA LYS A 323 11.46 1.62 -12.29
C LYS A 323 11.15 2.59 -11.15
N GLY A 324 10.93 2.08 -9.94
CA GLY A 324 10.63 2.88 -8.76
C GLY A 324 9.21 3.43 -8.74
N ALA A 325 8.92 4.25 -7.72
CA ALA A 325 7.56 4.65 -7.37
C ALA A 325 6.84 5.46 -8.46
N GLY A 326 7.53 6.39 -9.14
CA GLY A 326 6.90 7.32 -10.10
C GLY A 326 6.13 6.60 -11.23
N PRO A 327 6.80 5.75 -12.03
CA PRO A 327 6.15 4.93 -13.06
C PRO A 327 5.12 3.95 -12.49
N CYS A 328 5.34 3.41 -11.29
CA CYS A 328 4.39 2.51 -10.63
C CYS A 328 3.06 3.23 -10.29
N MET A 329 3.14 4.46 -9.76
CA MET A 329 1.96 5.27 -9.44
C MET A 329 1.23 5.74 -10.69
N GLN A 330 1.94 6.10 -11.76
CA GLN A 330 1.35 6.36 -13.08
C GLN A 330 0.54 5.14 -13.58
N LEU A 331 1.10 3.93 -13.43
CA LEU A 331 0.42 2.69 -13.80
C LEU A 331 -0.79 2.36 -12.89
N TYR A 332 -0.70 2.63 -11.58
CA TYR A 332 -1.81 2.43 -10.65
C TYR A 332 -2.99 3.38 -10.95
N HIS A 333 -2.72 4.68 -11.12
CA HIS A 333 -3.75 5.65 -11.48
C HIS A 333 -4.35 5.38 -12.87
N LEU A 334 -3.55 4.90 -13.83
CA LEU A 334 -4.04 4.44 -15.13
C LEU A 334 -4.97 3.23 -14.99
N MET A 335 -4.59 2.22 -14.20
CA MET A 335 -5.42 1.04 -13.98
C MET A 335 -6.73 1.42 -13.27
N PHE A 336 -6.68 2.33 -12.28
CA PHE A 336 -7.86 2.84 -11.60
C PHE A 336 -8.83 3.53 -12.56
N ASP A 337 -8.37 4.49 -13.37
CA ASP A 337 -9.23 5.17 -14.33
C ASP A 337 -9.79 4.19 -15.38
N ARG A 338 -8.95 3.30 -15.91
CA ARG A 338 -9.35 2.33 -16.92
C ARG A 338 -10.38 1.34 -16.39
N MET A 339 -10.19 0.78 -15.19
CA MET A 339 -11.12 -0.18 -14.60
C MET A 339 -12.39 0.49 -14.07
N THR A 340 -12.27 1.51 -13.22
CA THR A 340 -13.43 2.11 -12.55
C THR A 340 -14.18 3.11 -13.42
N ASN A 341 -13.50 4.00 -14.18
CA ASN A 341 -14.17 5.04 -14.97
C ASN A 341 -14.49 4.60 -16.41
N HIS A 342 -13.58 3.88 -17.09
CA HIS A 342 -13.81 3.46 -18.48
C HIS A 342 -14.63 2.17 -18.60
N HIS A 343 -14.31 1.11 -17.86
CA HIS A 343 -15.08 -0.16 -17.86
C HIS A 343 -16.29 -0.16 -16.91
N GLY A 344 -16.41 0.84 -16.03
CA GLY A 344 -17.48 0.91 -15.04
C GLY A 344 -17.42 -0.23 -14.02
N LEU A 345 -16.23 -0.64 -13.60
CA LEU A 345 -16.05 -1.62 -12.53
C LEU A 345 -16.29 -0.94 -11.18
N ASN A 346 -17.50 -1.18 -10.66
CA ASN A 346 -18.01 -0.63 -9.41
C ASN A 346 -18.27 -1.72 -8.35
N ASN A 347 -17.76 -2.94 -8.57
CA ASN A 347 -17.75 -4.02 -7.58
C ASN A 347 -16.42 -4.14 -6.82
N LEU A 348 -15.43 -3.29 -7.12
CA LEU A 348 -14.07 -3.35 -6.58
C LEU A 348 -13.94 -2.53 -5.29
N ILE A 349 -13.16 -3.07 -4.34
CA ILE A 349 -12.58 -2.38 -3.19
C ILE A 349 -11.06 -2.37 -3.44
N TRP A 350 -10.46 -1.19 -3.59
CA TRP A 350 -9.06 -1.05 -4.02
C TRP A 350 -8.10 -1.25 -2.85
N VAL A 351 -7.26 -2.28 -2.96
CA VAL A 351 -6.25 -2.65 -1.96
C VAL A 351 -4.86 -2.31 -2.49
N TRP A 352 -4.06 -1.59 -1.71
CA TRP A 352 -2.65 -1.28 -2.05
C TRP A 352 -1.68 -2.02 -1.13
N THR A 353 -0.71 -2.75 -1.69
CA THR A 353 0.30 -3.46 -0.91
C THR A 353 1.51 -2.56 -0.62
N THR A 354 1.89 -2.44 0.65
CA THR A 354 3.01 -1.61 1.13
C THR A 354 4.04 -2.44 1.91
N GLN A 355 5.28 -1.95 1.96
CA GLN A 355 6.36 -2.52 2.78
C GLN A 355 6.50 -1.84 4.15
N GLY A 356 5.52 -1.03 4.57
CA GLY A 356 5.36 -0.55 5.95
C GLY A 356 6.59 0.11 6.60
N ASN A 357 7.32 0.93 5.83
CA ASN A 357 8.53 1.63 6.25
C ASN A 357 8.54 3.06 5.70
N GLU A 358 9.47 3.91 6.16
CA GLU A 358 9.58 5.33 5.79
C GLU A 358 9.53 5.60 4.28
N ALA A 359 10.20 4.76 3.47
CA ALA A 359 10.23 4.95 2.02
C ALA A 359 8.87 4.65 1.34
N ALA A 360 7.95 3.94 2.01
CA ALA A 360 6.65 3.57 1.46
C ALA A 360 5.74 4.78 1.18
N ALA A 361 5.95 5.91 1.85
CA ALA A 361 5.21 7.15 1.59
C ALA A 361 5.37 7.64 0.13
N ALA A 362 6.51 7.37 -0.50
CA ALA A 362 6.73 7.69 -1.91
C ALA A 362 5.97 6.77 -2.88
N TRP A 363 5.55 5.59 -2.42
CA TRP A 363 4.89 4.53 -3.20
C TRP A 363 3.37 4.47 -2.98
N TYR A 364 2.78 5.34 -2.16
CA TYR A 364 1.36 5.26 -1.83
C TYR A 364 0.49 6.01 -2.86
N PRO A 365 -0.52 5.37 -3.51
CA PRO A 365 -1.36 6.02 -4.52
C PRO A 365 -2.24 7.17 -3.98
N GLY A 366 -2.41 7.28 -2.66
CA GLY A 366 -3.17 8.32 -1.98
C GLY A 366 -4.62 7.94 -1.66
N HIS A 367 -5.21 8.62 -0.66
CA HIS A 367 -6.52 8.27 -0.05
C HIS A 367 -7.71 8.28 -1.02
N ALA A 368 -7.56 8.90 -2.20
CA ALA A 368 -8.58 9.01 -3.25
C ALA A 368 -8.61 7.82 -4.23
N TYR A 369 -7.64 6.90 -4.16
CA TYR A 369 -7.51 5.76 -5.07
C TYR A 369 -7.43 4.40 -4.36
N VAL A 370 -7.43 4.40 -3.02
CA VAL A 370 -7.20 3.22 -2.19
C VAL A 370 -8.26 3.16 -1.09
N ASP A 371 -8.90 2.01 -0.92
CA ASP A 371 -9.88 1.73 0.15
C ASP A 371 -9.22 1.06 1.36
N ALA A 372 -8.26 0.16 1.12
CA ALA A 372 -7.52 -0.58 2.14
C ALA A 372 -6.03 -0.69 1.80
N VAL A 373 -5.17 -0.82 2.82
CA VAL A 373 -3.72 -1.03 2.65
C VAL A 373 -3.30 -2.37 3.26
N GLY A 374 -2.54 -3.13 2.50
CA GLY A 374 -2.06 -4.46 2.86
C GLY A 374 -0.55 -4.52 3.04
N ALA A 375 -0.07 -5.47 3.82
CA ALA A 375 1.32 -5.91 3.80
C ALA A 375 1.42 -7.43 3.62
N ASP A 376 2.50 -7.85 2.96
CA ASP A 376 2.77 -9.24 2.62
C ASP A 376 3.96 -9.70 3.48
N ILE A 377 3.69 -10.46 4.55
CA ILE A 377 4.67 -10.71 5.62
C ILE A 377 4.96 -12.21 5.80
N TYR A 378 6.12 -12.61 5.28
CA TYR A 378 6.62 -13.99 5.33
C TYR A 378 7.58 -14.21 6.50
N LEU A 379 7.03 -14.26 7.73
CA LEU A 379 7.76 -14.71 8.91
C LEU A 379 8.19 -16.18 8.77
N ALA A 380 9.26 -16.57 9.47
CA ALA A 380 9.82 -17.92 9.41
C ALA A 380 9.82 -18.62 10.79
N GLY A 381 9.76 -19.96 10.77
CA GLY A 381 10.08 -20.81 11.91
C GLY A 381 9.04 -20.73 13.04
N ARG A 382 7.74 -20.72 12.71
CA ARG A 382 6.62 -20.62 13.67
C ARG A 382 6.64 -19.35 14.52
N ASN A 383 7.23 -18.27 14.01
CA ASN A 383 7.15 -16.96 14.63
C ASN A 383 5.72 -16.40 14.45
N TYR A 384 4.79 -16.80 15.32
CA TYR A 384 3.37 -16.37 15.30
C TYR A 384 3.15 -14.89 15.71
N SER A 385 4.18 -14.05 15.61
CA SER A 385 4.11 -12.61 15.85
C SER A 385 3.07 -11.96 14.94
N PRO A 386 2.23 -11.04 15.45
CA PRO A 386 1.35 -10.22 14.64
C PRO A 386 2.10 -9.06 13.95
N SER A 387 3.44 -8.98 14.03
CA SER A 387 4.25 -7.93 13.37
C SER A 387 3.75 -6.50 13.66
N THR A 388 3.51 -6.22 14.94
CA THR A 388 2.88 -5.00 15.46
C THR A 388 3.54 -3.71 14.99
N ALA A 389 4.87 -3.67 14.86
CA ALA A 389 5.56 -2.52 14.28
C ALA A 389 5.17 -2.25 12.81
N TYR A 390 5.01 -3.29 11.98
CA TYR A 390 4.48 -3.12 10.63
C TYR A 390 3.03 -2.63 10.63
N PHE A 391 2.18 -3.17 11.51
CA PHE A 391 0.79 -2.71 11.64
C PHE A 391 0.74 -1.20 11.89
N TYR A 392 1.42 -0.71 12.92
CA TYR A 392 1.39 0.71 13.28
C TYR A 392 2.13 1.61 12.28
N ASN A 393 3.21 1.15 11.64
CA ASN A 393 3.84 1.90 10.54
C ASN A 393 2.86 2.12 9.37
N ILE A 394 1.96 1.17 9.11
CA ILE A 394 0.97 1.27 8.02
C ILE A 394 -0.25 2.08 8.44
N VAL A 395 -0.73 1.92 9.69
CA VAL A 395 -1.78 2.78 10.26
C VAL A 395 -1.35 4.26 10.22
N ASN A 396 -0.09 4.56 10.57
CA ASN A 396 0.48 5.90 10.51
C ASN A 396 0.70 6.40 9.07
N LEU A 397 0.96 5.53 8.10
CA LEU A 397 1.04 5.87 6.66
C LEU A 397 -0.31 6.34 6.08
N VAL A 398 -1.43 6.00 6.72
CA VAL A 398 -2.81 6.31 6.27
C VAL A 398 -3.59 7.18 7.25
N ASP A 399 -2.92 7.84 8.20
CA ASP A 399 -3.53 8.66 9.27
C ASP A 399 -4.65 7.93 10.06
N GLY A 400 -4.62 6.60 10.14
CA GLY A 400 -5.68 5.76 10.73
C GLY A 400 -6.97 5.61 9.89
N GLN A 401 -7.05 6.22 8.70
CA GLN A 401 -8.30 6.38 7.93
C GLN A 401 -8.61 5.24 6.93
N LYS A 402 -7.78 4.20 6.86
CA LYS A 402 -7.93 3.07 5.94
C LYS A 402 -7.78 1.75 6.68
N LEU A 403 -8.47 0.70 6.20
CA LEU A 403 -8.27 -0.66 6.70
C LEU A 403 -6.81 -1.09 6.50
N VAL A 404 -6.22 -1.73 7.50
CA VAL A 404 -4.86 -2.31 7.43
C VAL A 404 -4.94 -3.82 7.58
N ALA A 405 -4.36 -4.58 6.65
CA ALA A 405 -4.48 -6.05 6.56
C ALA A 405 -3.16 -6.78 6.24
N LEU A 406 -3.05 -8.04 6.65
CA LEU A 406 -2.00 -8.96 6.20
C LEU A 406 -2.46 -9.60 4.88
N THR A 407 -2.21 -8.92 3.76
CA THR A 407 -2.75 -9.31 2.45
C THR A 407 -2.11 -10.55 1.86
N GLU A 408 -0.91 -10.90 2.32
CA GLU A 408 -0.34 -12.24 2.28
C GLU A 408 0.40 -12.52 3.60
N ASN A 409 0.37 -13.76 4.10
CA ASN A 409 1.20 -14.18 5.22
C ASN A 409 1.70 -15.62 5.05
N GLY A 410 2.90 -15.89 5.57
CA GLY A 410 3.43 -17.26 5.66
C GLY A 410 2.97 -17.95 6.95
N VAL A 411 3.51 -17.50 8.08
CA VAL A 411 3.06 -17.92 9.42
C VAL A 411 1.75 -17.20 9.76
N ILE A 412 0.75 -17.90 10.30
CA ILE A 412 -0.53 -17.34 10.75
C ILE A 412 -0.31 -16.60 12.08
N PRO A 413 -0.69 -15.33 12.22
CA PRO A 413 -0.52 -14.60 13.48
C PRO A 413 -1.34 -15.24 14.61
N ASP A 414 -0.78 -15.22 15.82
CA ASP A 414 -1.52 -15.66 17.02
C ASP A 414 -2.57 -14.61 17.40
N PRO A 415 -3.86 -14.95 17.46
CA PRO A 415 -4.92 -13.98 17.74
C PRO A 415 -4.92 -13.47 19.18
N ASP A 416 -4.35 -14.18 20.15
CA ASP A 416 -4.14 -13.64 21.50
C ASP A 416 -3.06 -12.54 21.43
N LEU A 417 -1.96 -12.78 20.70
CA LEU A 417 -0.93 -11.75 20.50
C LEU A 417 -1.44 -10.55 19.68
N MET A 418 -2.36 -10.75 18.73
CA MET A 418 -3.03 -9.65 18.02
C MET A 418 -3.85 -8.76 18.98
N GLN A 419 -4.48 -9.37 19.99
CA GLN A 419 -5.25 -8.63 21.00
C GLN A 419 -4.36 -7.97 22.05
N ASP A 420 -3.39 -8.70 22.61
CA ASP A 420 -2.47 -8.22 23.67
C ASP A 420 -1.52 -7.10 23.20
N GLN A 421 -1.34 -6.95 21.89
CA GLN A 421 -0.46 -5.96 21.26
C GLN A 421 -1.24 -4.91 20.44
N GLU A 422 -2.58 -4.95 20.49
CA GLU A 422 -3.50 -4.07 19.76
C GLU A 422 -3.25 -4.02 18.22
N ALA A 423 -2.65 -5.09 17.68
CA ALA A 423 -2.28 -5.28 16.28
C ALA A 423 -3.49 -5.79 15.45
N HIS A 424 -4.51 -4.93 15.34
CA HIS A 424 -5.84 -5.26 14.83
C HIS A 424 -5.93 -5.35 13.29
N TRP A 425 -5.11 -6.19 12.64
CA TRP A 425 -5.20 -6.45 11.20
C TRP A 425 -6.61 -6.90 10.78
N SER A 426 -7.22 -6.19 9.82
CA SER A 426 -8.61 -6.40 9.38
C SER A 426 -8.86 -7.81 8.84
N TRP A 427 -7.92 -8.34 8.06
CA TRP A 427 -7.83 -9.74 7.69
C TRP A 427 -6.38 -10.21 7.64
N PHE A 428 -6.20 -11.53 7.63
CA PHE A 428 -4.98 -12.19 7.17
C PHE A 428 -5.29 -13.07 5.96
N MET A 429 -4.35 -13.29 5.05
CA MET A 429 -4.50 -14.25 3.95
C MET A 429 -3.27 -15.14 3.83
N THR A 430 -3.38 -16.37 4.33
CA THR A 430 -2.23 -17.28 4.35
C THR A 430 -1.97 -17.84 2.96
N TRP A 431 -0.72 -17.79 2.49
CA TRP A 431 -0.37 -18.23 1.14
C TRP A 431 -0.47 -19.75 0.98
N ASN A 432 -0.68 -20.24 -0.25
CA ASN A 432 -0.76 -21.67 -0.51
C ASN A 432 0.54 -22.40 -0.15
N GLY A 433 0.40 -23.60 0.42
CA GLY A 433 1.52 -24.42 0.88
C GLY A 433 2.12 -24.01 2.24
N TYR A 434 1.72 -22.87 2.81
CA TYR A 434 2.12 -22.49 4.18
C TYR A 434 1.17 -23.04 5.24
N GLN A 435 -0.12 -23.16 4.94
CA GLN A 435 -1.14 -23.59 5.90
C GLN A 435 -0.93 -25.02 6.41
N ASN A 436 -0.35 -25.88 5.57
CA ASN A 436 -0.06 -27.28 5.85
C ASN A 436 1.43 -27.59 6.06
N ASN A 437 2.28 -26.55 6.18
CA ASN A 437 3.70 -26.71 6.45
C ASN A 437 3.98 -26.62 7.96
N PRO A 438 4.30 -27.73 8.66
CA PRO A 438 4.51 -27.75 10.11
C PRO A 438 5.77 -27.01 10.58
N GLU A 439 6.66 -26.58 9.67
CA GLU A 439 7.80 -25.71 10.01
C GLU A 439 7.40 -24.23 10.12
N GLN A 440 6.21 -23.87 9.64
CA GLN A 440 5.66 -22.50 9.67
C GLN A 440 4.37 -22.46 10.51
N ASN A 441 3.43 -23.37 10.27
CA ASN A 441 2.15 -23.46 10.96
C ASN A 441 1.94 -24.89 11.47
N GLU A 442 1.98 -25.10 12.79
CA GLU A 442 1.55 -26.39 13.34
C GLU A 442 0.04 -26.58 13.19
N LEU A 443 -0.39 -27.81 12.91
CA LEU A 443 -1.81 -28.15 12.81
C LEU A 443 -2.61 -27.72 14.06
N SER A 444 -2.01 -27.84 15.26
CA SER A 444 -2.57 -27.35 16.51
C SER A 444 -2.74 -25.83 16.56
N HIS A 445 -1.83 -25.07 15.93
CA HIS A 445 -1.97 -23.61 15.79
C HIS A 445 -3.09 -23.27 14.79
N VAL A 446 -3.12 -23.91 13.62
CA VAL A 446 -4.20 -23.71 12.64
C VAL A 446 -5.57 -24.02 13.27
N GLN A 447 -5.68 -25.13 14.00
CA GLN A 447 -6.90 -25.50 14.74
C GLN A 447 -7.27 -24.50 15.83
N TYR A 448 -6.28 -23.92 16.52
CA TYR A 448 -6.49 -22.87 17.52
C TYR A 448 -7.03 -21.59 16.88
N VAL A 449 -6.31 -21.00 15.90
CA VAL A 449 -6.69 -19.73 15.26
C VAL A 449 -8.08 -19.81 14.62
N TYR A 450 -8.37 -20.87 13.87
CA TYR A 450 -9.67 -21.02 13.19
C TYR A 450 -10.85 -21.30 14.12
N ASN A 451 -10.61 -21.66 15.39
CA ASN A 451 -11.65 -21.79 16.41
C ASN A 451 -11.60 -20.66 17.46
N HIS A 452 -10.77 -19.63 17.28
CA HIS A 452 -10.63 -18.55 18.24
C HIS A 452 -11.72 -17.47 18.09
N ASN A 453 -12.25 -16.97 19.21
CA ASN A 453 -13.37 -16.02 19.24
C ASN A 453 -13.04 -14.63 18.64
N TYR A 454 -11.76 -14.35 18.35
CA TYR A 454 -11.33 -13.14 17.65
C TYR A 454 -11.39 -13.27 16.11
N VAL A 455 -11.45 -14.49 15.60
CA VAL A 455 -11.25 -14.82 14.19
C VAL A 455 -12.59 -15.13 13.52
N ILE A 456 -12.96 -14.32 12.53
CA ILE A 456 -14.17 -14.52 11.74
C ILE A 456 -13.90 -15.59 10.68
N THR A 457 -14.70 -16.66 10.72
CA THR A 457 -14.74 -17.78 9.76
C THR A 457 -16.01 -17.71 8.91
N ARG A 458 -16.10 -18.45 7.79
CA ARG A 458 -17.17 -18.24 6.80
C ARG A 458 -18.59 -18.41 7.36
N ASP A 459 -18.76 -19.31 8.32
CA ASP A 459 -20.04 -19.55 9.00
C ASP A 459 -20.46 -18.43 9.97
N ALA A 460 -19.55 -17.52 10.31
CA ALA A 460 -19.81 -16.35 11.16
C ALA A 460 -20.15 -15.06 10.39
N LEU A 461 -20.02 -15.06 9.05
CA LEU A 461 -20.29 -13.87 8.22
C LEU A 461 -21.78 -13.51 8.18
N GLY A 462 -22.65 -14.49 7.91
CA GLY A 462 -24.07 -14.25 7.64
C GLY A 462 -24.28 -13.56 6.29
N ASP A 463 -25.23 -12.61 6.23
CA ASP A 463 -25.54 -11.85 5.01
C ASP A 463 -24.91 -10.45 5.04
N ILE A 464 -23.58 -10.41 4.84
CA ILE A 464 -22.79 -9.16 4.85
C ILE A 464 -23.04 -8.27 3.62
N TYR A 465 -23.79 -8.76 2.63
CA TYR A 465 -23.99 -8.10 1.34
C TYR A 465 -25.31 -7.34 1.24
N ASN A 466 -26.28 -7.58 2.15
CA ASN A 466 -27.58 -6.91 2.18
C ASN A 466 -27.78 -6.04 3.43
N CYS A 467 -26.90 -5.05 3.63
CA CYS A 467 -27.01 -4.07 4.70
C CYS A 467 -28.06 -2.98 4.41
N VAL A 468 -28.65 -2.41 5.47
CA VAL A 468 -29.55 -1.25 5.36
C VAL A 468 -28.72 0.03 5.29
N GLN A 469 -28.43 0.49 4.09
CA GLN A 469 -27.82 1.81 3.84
C GLN A 469 -28.81 2.92 4.25
N GLU A 470 -28.60 3.60 5.39
CA GLU A 470 -29.41 4.76 5.77
C GLU A 470 -29.18 5.93 4.80
N THR A 471 -30.10 6.11 3.84
CA THR A 471 -30.06 7.26 2.93
C THR A 471 -30.46 8.53 3.70
N PRO A 472 -29.56 9.53 3.84
CA PRO A 472 -29.80 10.71 4.68
C PRO A 472 -30.91 11.58 4.10
N THR A 473 -32.14 11.36 4.59
CA THR A 473 -33.34 12.00 4.07
C THR A 473 -33.41 13.45 4.53
N LEU A 474 -32.93 14.36 3.67
CA LEU A 474 -32.91 15.81 3.89
C LEU A 474 -34.32 16.40 4.06
N THR A 475 -34.84 16.29 5.29
CA THR A 475 -36.17 16.75 5.67
C THR A 475 -36.18 18.27 5.77
N ALA A 476 -36.52 18.92 4.66
CA ALA A 476 -36.56 20.37 4.49
C ALA A 476 -37.58 21.05 5.44
N THR A 477 -37.15 21.32 6.66
CA THR A 477 -37.97 21.95 7.71
C THR A 477 -38.29 23.39 7.35
N ARG A 478 -39.56 23.65 6.99
CA ARG A 478 -40.05 25.00 6.65
C ARG A 478 -40.19 25.89 7.88
N THR A 479 -39.09 26.54 8.28
CA THR A 479 -39.12 27.66 9.24
C THR A 479 -39.99 28.79 8.70
N ARG A 480 -40.98 29.24 9.50
CA ARG A 480 -41.88 30.34 9.11
C ARG A 480 -41.18 31.69 9.28
N THR A 481 -41.05 32.44 8.20
CA THR A 481 -40.55 33.83 8.22
C THR A 481 -41.46 34.74 9.06
N PRO A 482 -40.95 35.50 10.04
CA PRO A 482 -41.74 36.48 10.79
C PRO A 482 -41.91 37.79 10.02
N THR A 483 -43.13 38.32 9.99
CA THR A 483 -43.44 39.63 9.38
C THR A 483 -43.21 40.76 10.39
N PHE A 484 -42.33 41.71 10.08
CA PHE A 484 -42.09 42.89 10.92
C PHE A 484 -42.91 44.10 10.47
N THR A 485 -43.68 44.67 11.39
CA THR A 485 -44.38 45.96 11.23
C THR A 485 -43.52 47.09 11.76
N ARG A 486 -43.38 48.20 11.02
CA ARG A 486 -42.47 49.30 11.38
C ARG A 486 -43.17 50.42 12.17
N THR A 487 -42.78 50.60 13.43
CA THR A 487 -43.17 51.75 14.27
C THR A 487 -42.04 52.80 14.28
N VAL A 488 -42.38 54.09 14.26
CA VAL A 488 -41.44 55.22 14.40
C VAL A 488 -41.61 55.89 15.77
N SER A 489 -40.50 56.37 16.34
CA SER A 489 -40.45 57.08 17.63
C SER A 489 -39.35 58.18 17.57
N PRO A 490 -39.45 59.31 18.30
CA PRO A 490 -38.73 60.54 17.96
C PRO A 490 -37.36 60.73 18.61
N THR A 491 -36.59 61.67 18.03
CA THR A 491 -35.20 62.03 18.36
C THR A 491 -35.07 62.94 19.61
N PHE A 492 -33.98 62.81 20.36
CA PHE A 492 -33.48 63.80 21.33
C PHE A 492 -31.95 63.98 21.24
N THR A 493 -31.38 65.02 21.88
CA THR A 493 -30.17 65.71 21.36
C THR A 493 -29.15 66.19 22.41
N ARG A 494 -27.86 65.79 22.24
CA ARG A 494 -26.58 66.42 22.73
C ARG A 494 -26.31 66.47 24.25
N THR A 495 -25.11 66.16 24.78
CA THR A 495 -23.87 67.00 24.71
C THR A 495 -22.60 66.29 25.27
N ARG A 496 -21.40 66.78 24.85
CA ARG A 496 -19.98 66.37 25.14
C ARG A 496 -19.35 67.18 26.31
N THR A 497 -18.33 66.79 27.12
CA THR A 497 -17.65 65.50 27.47
C THR A 497 -17.00 65.62 28.89
N GLU A 498 -15.71 65.41 29.29
CA GLU A 498 -14.36 65.13 28.70
C GLU A 498 -13.44 64.44 29.75
N THR A 499 -12.50 63.55 29.33
CA THR A 499 -11.18 63.26 29.97
C THR A 499 -10.34 62.37 29.02
N PRO A 500 -9.03 62.65 28.77
CA PRO A 500 -8.19 61.90 27.82
C PRO A 500 -7.25 60.88 28.49
N THR A 501 -6.53 60.05 27.71
CA THR A 501 -5.08 59.77 27.84
C THR A 501 -4.55 58.87 26.70
N PHE A 502 -3.48 59.33 26.03
CA PHE A 502 -2.52 58.73 25.08
C PHE A 502 -2.88 57.64 24.04
N THR A 503 -2.19 57.74 22.90
CA THR A 503 -2.33 56.95 21.67
C THR A 503 -0.98 56.38 21.25
N ARG A 504 -0.93 55.16 20.66
CA ARG A 504 0.10 54.84 19.65
C ARG A 504 -0.41 53.91 18.54
N THR A 505 -0.73 54.53 17.42
CA THR A 505 -0.78 54.03 16.03
C THR A 505 -0.95 52.53 15.79
N SER A 506 -2.14 52.15 15.29
CA SER A 506 -2.31 51.04 14.34
C SER A 506 -2.63 51.61 12.95
N THR A 507 -2.11 50.97 11.90
CA THR A 507 -2.37 51.36 10.50
C THR A 507 -3.65 50.68 9.98
N ALA A 508 -4.37 51.35 9.08
CA ALA A 508 -5.77 51.06 8.80
C ALA A 508 -6.03 49.78 7.97
N THR A 509 -7.15 49.13 8.29
CA THR A 509 -7.86 48.14 7.45
C THR A 509 -8.47 48.81 6.20
N PRO A 510 -8.87 48.02 5.21
CA PRO A 510 -10.29 48.06 4.84
C PRO A 510 -10.93 46.67 4.83
N THR A 511 -12.03 46.51 5.56
CA THR A 511 -12.90 45.33 5.51
C THR A 511 -13.95 45.52 4.42
N PHE A 512 -14.25 44.49 3.64
CA PHE A 512 -15.47 44.42 2.84
C PHE A 512 -16.37 43.26 3.30
N THR A 513 -17.67 43.55 3.38
CA THR A 513 -18.68 42.69 4.00
C THR A 513 -19.19 41.63 3.02
N ALA A 514 -19.41 40.41 3.50
CA ALA A 514 -20.06 39.35 2.72
C ALA A 514 -21.46 39.79 2.25
N THR A 515 -21.76 39.57 0.98
CA THR A 515 -23.09 39.80 0.38
C THR A 515 -23.68 38.46 -0.06
N GLY A 516 -24.95 38.23 0.24
CA GLY A 516 -25.56 36.89 0.22
C GLY A 516 -25.89 36.30 -1.16
N THR A 517 -25.93 34.97 -1.19
CA THR A 517 -26.29 34.14 -2.36
C THR A 517 -27.72 34.39 -2.85
N PRO A 518 -27.95 34.64 -4.15
CA PRO A 518 -29.29 34.59 -4.75
C PRO A 518 -29.80 33.15 -4.84
N ALA A 519 -31.09 32.93 -4.57
CA ALA A 519 -31.71 31.61 -4.72
C ALA A 519 -32.08 31.31 -6.18
N SER A 520 -31.73 30.12 -6.67
CA SER A 520 -32.02 29.67 -8.04
C SER A 520 -33.51 29.41 -8.28
N THR A 521 -34.18 30.31 -9.00
CA THR A 521 -35.53 30.09 -9.51
C THR A 521 -35.50 29.31 -10.84
N TYR A 522 -36.05 28.10 -10.84
CA TYR A 522 -36.21 27.30 -12.06
C TYR A 522 -37.03 28.05 -13.12
N THR A 523 -36.37 28.40 -14.24
CA THR A 523 -37.02 28.99 -15.42
C THR A 523 -36.83 28.06 -16.61
N ARG A 524 -37.93 27.65 -17.23
CA ARG A 524 -37.92 26.73 -18.39
C ARG A 524 -37.57 27.47 -19.68
N THR A 525 -36.27 27.66 -19.93
CA THR A 525 -35.78 28.15 -21.23
C THR A 525 -35.98 27.09 -22.31
N GLN A 526 -36.54 27.47 -23.46
CA GLN A 526 -36.56 26.63 -24.66
C GLN A 526 -35.34 26.96 -25.53
N THR A 527 -34.50 25.97 -25.80
CA THR A 527 -33.32 26.14 -26.67
C THR A 527 -33.73 26.14 -28.14
N PRO A 528 -33.42 27.20 -28.93
CA PRO A 528 -33.64 27.17 -30.37
C PRO A 528 -32.56 26.32 -31.07
N THR A 529 -33.00 25.39 -31.92
CA THR A 529 -32.10 24.55 -32.73
C THR A 529 -31.41 25.39 -33.83
N PRO A 530 -30.07 25.33 -33.99
CA PRO A 530 -29.39 25.98 -35.10
C PRO A 530 -29.65 25.22 -36.42
N THR A 531 -30.29 25.89 -37.38
CA THR A 531 -30.49 25.36 -38.75
C THR A 531 -29.31 25.75 -39.63
N PHE A 532 -28.60 24.76 -40.19
CA PHE A 532 -27.50 25.00 -41.14
C PHE A 532 -28.02 25.23 -42.56
N THR A 533 -27.98 26.48 -43.02
CA THR A 533 -28.28 26.84 -44.42
C THR A 533 -27.05 26.67 -45.30
N ARG A 534 -27.17 25.89 -46.39
CA ARG A 534 -26.07 25.57 -47.31
C ARG A 534 -25.93 26.62 -48.42
N THR A 535 -24.99 27.54 -48.27
CA THR A 535 -24.59 28.48 -49.35
C THR A 535 -23.50 27.86 -50.23
N SER A 536 -23.66 27.93 -51.55
CA SER A 536 -22.69 27.43 -52.54
C SER A 536 -21.97 28.56 -53.27
N THR A 537 -20.64 28.56 -53.23
CA THR A 537 -19.77 29.47 -54.01
C THR A 537 -18.78 28.63 -54.81
N ALA A 538 -18.48 29.04 -56.05
CA ALA A 538 -17.76 28.21 -57.03
C ALA A 538 -16.22 28.30 -56.94
N THR A 539 -15.57 27.24 -57.42
CA THR A 539 -14.12 27.01 -57.51
C THR A 539 -13.42 27.97 -58.49
N PRO A 540 -12.10 28.16 -58.34
CA PRO A 540 -11.21 27.77 -59.44
C PRO A 540 -10.09 26.81 -58.99
N THR A 541 -9.83 25.80 -59.81
CA THR A 541 -8.78 24.79 -59.59
C THR A 541 -7.50 25.20 -60.31
N PHE A 542 -6.33 25.02 -59.67
CA PHE A 542 -5.04 25.07 -60.34
C PHE A 542 -4.37 23.70 -60.29
N THR A 543 -3.94 23.22 -61.46
CA THR A 543 -3.28 21.93 -61.65
C THR A 543 -1.80 22.17 -61.96
N SER A 544 -0.90 21.50 -61.24
CA SER A 544 0.54 21.53 -61.50
C SER A 544 1.05 20.16 -61.97
N THR A 545 1.30 20.03 -63.26
CA THR A 545 1.96 18.86 -63.86
C THR A 545 3.46 18.89 -63.56
N PRO A 546 4.12 17.75 -63.27
CA PRO A 546 5.58 17.71 -63.20
C PRO A 546 6.21 17.78 -64.59
N GLU A 547 7.26 18.58 -64.75
CA GLU A 547 8.08 18.66 -65.97
C GLU A 547 9.55 18.47 -65.63
N SER A 548 10.32 17.85 -66.52
CA SER A 548 11.70 17.41 -66.28
C SER A 548 12.70 18.06 -67.23
N THR A 549 13.71 18.77 -66.69
CA THR A 549 14.84 19.31 -67.46
C THR A 549 16.17 19.15 -66.71
N HIS A 550 17.20 18.68 -67.42
CA HIS A 550 18.59 18.64 -66.96
C HIS A 550 19.30 19.98 -67.23
N THR A 551 20.46 20.25 -66.58
CA THR A 551 21.79 20.47 -67.24
C THR A 551 22.85 21.11 -66.30
N ASN A 552 23.98 20.41 -66.15
CA ASN A 552 25.38 20.79 -65.80
C ASN A 552 25.77 21.73 -64.62
N THR A 553 26.50 21.16 -63.65
CA THR A 553 27.97 21.32 -63.32
C THR A 553 28.67 22.68 -63.63
N PRO A 554 29.65 23.20 -62.82
CA PRO A 554 30.66 22.41 -62.08
C PRO A 554 31.25 22.92 -60.73
N ASP A 555 31.99 22.00 -60.06
CA ASP A 555 33.14 22.17 -59.10
C ASP A 555 32.95 23.04 -57.82
N ILE A 556 33.58 22.83 -56.65
CA ILE A 556 34.71 21.99 -56.16
C ILE A 556 34.40 21.56 -54.69
N SER A 557 35.15 20.78 -53.88
CA SER A 557 36.43 20.01 -53.95
C SER A 557 36.47 18.95 -52.80
N ALA A 558 37.66 18.36 -52.55
CA ALA A 558 38.14 17.83 -51.25
C ALA A 558 37.49 16.56 -50.64
N THR A 559 37.87 15.40 -51.18
CA THR A 559 37.76 14.07 -50.53
C THR A 559 38.75 13.91 -49.37
N SER A 560 38.40 13.17 -48.31
CA SER A 560 39.38 12.45 -47.48
C SER A 560 38.72 11.24 -46.79
N THR A 561 39.04 10.04 -47.29
CA THR A 561 38.56 8.76 -46.76
C THR A 561 39.70 8.06 -46.02
N PHE A 562 39.46 7.59 -44.81
CA PHE A 562 40.35 6.65 -44.13
C PHE A 562 39.58 5.40 -43.69
N THR A 563 39.88 4.29 -44.36
CA THR A 563 39.41 2.96 -43.97
C THR A 563 40.46 2.32 -43.07
N LEU A 564 40.07 1.83 -41.90
CA LEU A 564 40.91 0.99 -41.06
C LEU A 564 40.29 -0.41 -40.95
N THR A 565 40.91 -1.37 -41.63
CA THR A 565 40.61 -2.80 -41.50
C THR A 565 41.73 -3.43 -40.70
N ILE A 566 41.42 -4.00 -39.53
CA ILE A 566 42.31 -4.90 -38.78
C ILE A 566 41.51 -6.15 -38.46
N ALA A 567 42.16 -7.31 -38.62
CA ALA A 567 41.53 -8.63 -38.59
C ALA A 567 41.45 -9.22 -37.17
N GLU A 568 40.70 -10.31 -37.04
CA GLU A 568 40.63 -11.15 -35.84
C GLU A 568 41.99 -11.77 -35.49
N THR A 569 42.24 -11.94 -34.19
CA THR A 569 43.30 -12.81 -33.67
C THR A 569 42.80 -13.59 -32.47
N ALA A 570 43.00 -14.91 -32.47
CA ALA A 570 42.50 -15.81 -31.44
C ALA A 570 43.53 -16.07 -30.33
N THR A 571 43.05 -16.17 -29.07
CA THR A 571 43.84 -16.53 -27.88
C THR A 571 42.91 -17.08 -26.78
N PRO A 572 43.38 -17.89 -25.83
CA PRO A 572 43.74 -19.28 -26.06
C PRO A 572 42.89 -20.26 -25.21
N SER A 573 42.90 -21.55 -25.56
CA SER A 573 42.33 -22.61 -24.73
C SER A 573 43.25 -22.96 -23.55
N PHE A 574 42.70 -23.00 -22.34
CA PHE A 574 43.34 -23.61 -21.16
C PHE A 574 42.66 -24.93 -20.80
N SER A 575 43.47 -25.98 -20.63
CA SER A 575 43.01 -27.29 -20.17
C SER A 575 43.28 -27.46 -18.67
N ALA A 576 42.25 -27.85 -17.93
CA ALA A 576 42.38 -28.29 -16.53
C ALA A 576 41.58 -29.59 -16.34
N THR A 577 42.25 -30.63 -15.87
CA THR A 577 41.67 -31.98 -15.75
C THR A 577 40.97 -32.16 -14.40
N ALA A 578 39.70 -32.55 -14.42
CA ALA A 578 38.99 -33.07 -13.25
C ALA A 578 38.39 -34.46 -13.59
N GLY A 579 38.53 -35.42 -12.66
CA GLY A 579 38.23 -36.83 -12.91
C GLY A 579 36.74 -37.18 -12.77
N SER A 580 36.30 -38.18 -13.54
CA SER A 580 34.96 -38.76 -13.42
C SER A 580 34.86 -39.77 -12.27
N SER A 581 33.95 -39.56 -11.33
CA SER A 581 33.52 -40.59 -10.37
C SER A 581 31.99 -40.60 -10.22
N ALA A 582 31.31 -41.35 -11.10
CA ALA A 582 29.86 -41.50 -11.08
C ALA A 582 29.47 -42.78 -10.32
N THR A 583 29.11 -42.64 -9.03
CA THR A 583 28.58 -43.75 -8.23
C THR A 583 27.06 -43.79 -8.34
N ARG A 584 26.55 -44.78 -9.08
CA ARG A 584 25.10 -45.03 -9.23
C ARG A 584 24.58 -45.85 -8.05
N THR A 585 23.72 -45.26 -7.24
CA THR A 585 22.77 -45.97 -6.37
C THR A 585 21.37 -45.43 -6.64
N GLY A 586 20.36 -46.28 -6.51
CA GLY A 586 18.97 -45.88 -6.61
C GLY A 586 18.08 -46.83 -5.83
N THR A 587 16.97 -46.27 -5.32
CA THR A 587 15.70 -46.93 -4.95
C THR A 587 15.74 -48.08 -3.93
N PRO A 588 14.69 -48.27 -3.09
CA PRO A 588 13.27 -48.19 -3.46
C PRO A 588 12.41 -47.25 -2.62
N ALA A 589 11.14 -47.15 -3.02
CA ALA A 589 10.10 -46.36 -2.41
C ALA A 589 9.62 -46.89 -1.04
N PHE A 590 9.03 -45.99 -0.27
CA PHE A 590 7.59 -46.05 0.04
C PHE A 590 6.97 -44.67 -0.15
#